data_AF-A0A9W4P5R4-F1
#
_entry.id   AF-A0A9W4P5R4-F1
#
_cell.length_a   1.000
_cell.length_b   1.000
_cell.length_c   1.000
_cell.angle_alpha   90.00
_cell.angle_beta   90.00
_cell.angle_gamma   90.00
#
_symmetry.space_group_name_H-M   'P 1'
#
loop_
_entity.id
_entity.type
_entity.pdbx_description
1 polymer ?
#
loop_
_entity_poly.entity_id
_entity_poly.type
_entity_poly.pdbx_seq_one_letter_code
_entity_poly.pdbx_strand_id
1 'polypeptide(L)'
;MVETEPSAETGNVLIALAEGDVDCKGSALCERLGSSCDDAYRKVIPSNTYSTYLDSSNTGTCSDTCGLFVSGNHCEVMGQHLMDAYNDICNRGHCSHCGRKQIANGCTIKIDRMTGC
;
A
#
# COMPACT_ATOMS: atom_id res chain seq x y z
N MET A 1 51.06 -22.69 12.65
CA MET A 1 50.30 -23.11 13.84
C MET A 1 49.45 -21.91 14.25
N VAL A 2 48.29 -21.80 13.60
CA VAL A 2 46.94 -22.17 14.10
C VAL A 2 46.34 -20.93 14.77
N GLU A 3 45.61 -20.13 14.00
CA GLU A 3 44.13 -20.08 13.86
C GLU A 3 43.53 -19.07 14.83
N THR A 4 42.75 -18.12 14.30
CA THR A 4 41.32 -17.95 14.64
C THR A 4 40.76 -16.80 13.78
N GLU A 5 40.02 -17.14 12.73
CA GLU A 5 38.78 -16.42 12.39
C GLU A 5 37.64 -17.15 13.15
N PRO A 6 36.48 -16.52 13.45
CA PRO A 6 35.51 -16.30 12.37
C PRO A 6 34.51 -15.13 12.53
N SER A 7 33.76 -14.95 11.44
CA SER A 7 32.34 -14.56 11.38
C SER A 7 31.96 -13.09 11.27
N ALA A 8 31.78 -12.69 10.01
CA ALA A 8 30.88 -11.66 9.57
C ALA A 8 29.48 -11.78 10.21
N GLU A 9 29.10 -10.79 11.01
CA GLU A 9 27.72 -10.56 11.36
C GLU A 9 27.05 -9.86 10.17
N THR A 10 26.65 -10.72 9.25
CA THR A 10 25.81 -10.45 8.10
C THR A 10 24.41 -10.09 8.62
N GLY A 11 24.26 -8.89 9.17
CA GLY A 11 22.99 -8.36 9.66
C GLY A 11 22.25 -7.60 8.56
N ASN A 12 21.76 -8.32 7.55
CA ASN A 12 20.77 -7.91 6.53
C ASN A 12 20.41 -6.42 6.42
N VAL A 13 21.25 -5.63 5.75
CA VAL A 13 20.92 -4.26 5.31
C VAL A 13 20.11 -4.24 3.98
N LEU A 14 19.72 -5.40 3.43
CA LEU A 14 19.09 -5.47 2.10
C LEU A 14 17.77 -6.24 2.00
N ILE A 15 16.96 -6.25 3.06
CA ILE A 15 15.51 -6.53 2.94
C ILE A 15 14.67 -5.28 3.31
N ALA A 16 15.24 -4.08 3.14
CA ALA A 16 14.48 -2.82 3.12
C ALA A 16 14.03 -2.45 1.68
N LEU A 17 14.14 -3.38 0.73
CA LEU A 17 13.75 -3.17 -0.66
C LEU A 17 12.28 -3.56 -0.86
N ALA A 18 11.39 -2.76 -0.25
CA ALA A 18 10.02 -2.43 -0.67
C ALA A 18 9.13 -1.97 0.51
N GLU A 19 9.71 -1.56 1.64
CA GLU A 19 9.01 -0.73 2.62
C GLU A 19 8.93 0.68 2.04
N GLY A 20 8.14 0.85 0.98
CA GLY A 20 7.98 2.19 0.44
C GLY A 20 7.32 3.06 1.50
N ASP A 21 7.78 4.30 1.55
CA ASP A 21 7.43 5.30 2.56
C ASP A 21 5.91 5.36 2.77
N VAL A 22 5.50 5.13 4.01
CA VAL A 22 4.10 5.18 4.45
C VAL A 22 3.87 6.53 5.09
N ASP A 23 2.93 7.29 4.55
CA ASP A 23 2.60 8.60 5.06
C ASP A 23 1.08 8.75 5.17
N CYS A 24 0.63 9.35 6.27
CA CYS A 24 -0.79 9.52 6.57
C CYS A 24 -1.43 10.69 5.80
N LYS A 25 -0.80 11.21 4.73
CA LYS A 25 -1.45 12.21 3.87
C LYS A 25 -2.63 11.58 3.13
N GLY A 26 -3.81 11.77 3.67
CA GLY A 26 -5.06 11.64 2.95
C GLY A 26 -5.92 12.88 3.12
N SER A 27 -7.17 12.80 2.67
CA SER A 27 -8.18 13.80 2.97
C SER A 27 -8.28 14.09 4.48
N ALA A 28 -8.51 15.35 4.87
CA ALA A 28 -8.76 15.73 6.27
C ALA A 28 -9.97 15.03 6.92
N LEU A 29 -10.72 14.24 6.13
CA LEU A 29 -11.92 13.52 6.52
C LEU A 29 -11.65 12.03 6.77
N CYS A 30 -10.39 11.60 6.70
CA CYS A 30 -10.01 10.21 6.89
C CYS A 30 -10.41 9.60 8.23
N GLU A 31 -10.44 10.40 9.30
CA GLU A 31 -10.91 9.97 10.63
C GLU A 31 -12.38 9.50 10.61
N ARG A 32 -13.14 9.89 9.58
CA ARG A 32 -14.57 9.54 9.43
C ARG A 32 -14.82 8.42 8.42
N LEU A 33 -13.77 7.83 7.85
CA LEU A 33 -13.89 6.81 6.79
C LEU A 33 -13.82 5.37 7.31
N GLY A 34 -13.66 5.17 8.63
CA GLY A 34 -13.16 3.92 9.20
C GLY A 34 -13.77 2.64 8.62
N SER A 35 -15.09 2.44 8.76
CA SER A 35 -15.75 1.24 8.23
C SER A 35 -15.75 1.17 6.70
N SER A 36 -15.87 2.31 6.00
CA SER A 36 -15.87 2.34 4.54
C SER A 36 -14.53 1.87 3.94
N CYS A 37 -13.40 2.20 4.56
CA CYS A 37 -12.10 1.73 4.10
C CYS A 37 -11.90 0.23 4.38
N ASP A 38 -12.41 -0.28 5.50
CA ASP A 38 -12.35 -1.72 5.81
C ASP A 38 -13.21 -2.53 4.83
N ASP A 39 -14.41 -2.05 4.49
CA ASP A 39 -15.25 -2.66 3.45
C ASP A 39 -14.59 -2.61 2.06
N ALA A 40 -13.96 -1.48 1.71
CA ALA A 40 -13.21 -1.37 0.46
C ALA A 40 -12.02 -2.35 0.42
N TYR A 41 -11.30 -2.52 1.54
CA TYR A 41 -10.25 -3.52 1.70
C TYR A 41 -10.77 -4.95 1.51
N ARG A 42 -11.91 -5.29 2.10
CA ARG A 42 -12.54 -6.63 1.95
C ARG A 42 -12.97 -6.95 0.53
N LYS A 43 -13.23 -5.94 -0.29
CA LYS A 43 -13.58 -6.11 -1.72
C LYS A 43 -12.34 -6.36 -2.59
N VAL A 44 -11.13 -6.14 -2.09
CA VAL A 44 -9.90 -6.38 -2.87
C VAL A 44 -9.78 -7.87 -3.15
N ILE A 45 -9.64 -8.21 -4.44
CA ILE A 45 -9.39 -9.59 -4.84
C ILE A 45 -7.87 -9.79 -4.87
N PRO A 46 -7.30 -10.65 -4.00
CA PRO A 46 -5.86 -10.75 -3.83
C PRO A 46 -5.11 -11.17 -5.11
N SER A 47 -5.72 -12.06 -5.89
CA SER A 47 -5.16 -12.57 -7.16
C SER A 47 -5.49 -11.69 -8.36
N ASN A 48 -6.23 -10.59 -8.19
CA ASN A 48 -6.54 -9.68 -9.29
C ASN A 48 -5.39 -8.69 -9.49
N THR A 49 -5.21 -8.27 -10.74
CA THR A 49 -4.23 -7.24 -11.10
C THR A 49 -4.93 -5.89 -11.20
N TYR A 50 -4.36 -4.91 -10.53
CA TYR A 50 -4.83 -3.52 -10.52
C TYR A 50 -3.77 -2.65 -11.15
N SER A 51 -4.17 -1.80 -12.09
CA SER A 51 -3.19 -1.01 -12.84
C SER A 51 -3.71 0.36 -13.27
N THR A 52 -2.79 1.23 -13.65
CA THR A 52 -3.08 2.58 -14.18
C THR A 52 -2.84 2.67 -15.69
N TYR A 53 -2.76 1.53 -16.38
CA TYR A 53 -2.71 1.51 -17.84
C TYR A 53 -4.03 2.05 -18.41
N LEU A 54 -3.94 2.79 -19.52
CA LEU A 54 -5.07 3.50 -20.15
C LEU A 54 -6.27 2.60 -20.48
N ASP A 55 -6.06 1.29 -20.63
CA ASP A 55 -7.07 0.28 -20.95
C ASP A 55 -7.58 -0.53 -19.73
N SER A 56 -6.88 -0.46 -18.60
CA SER A 56 -7.25 -1.12 -17.34
C SER A 56 -7.55 -0.08 -16.27
N SER A 57 -8.69 0.60 -16.36
CA SER A 57 -9.17 1.56 -15.34
C SER A 57 -9.44 0.93 -13.97
N ASN A 58 -9.20 -0.38 -13.81
CA ASN A 58 -9.30 -1.07 -12.53
C ASN A 58 -8.05 -0.79 -11.69
N THR A 59 -7.98 0.41 -11.13
CA THR A 59 -6.89 0.84 -10.27
C THR A 59 -7.04 0.33 -8.84
N GLY A 60 -8.23 -0.14 -8.45
CA GLY A 60 -8.49 -0.52 -7.08
C GLY A 60 -9.93 -0.86 -6.76
N THR A 61 -10.29 -0.78 -5.49
CA THR A 61 -11.63 -1.02 -4.97
C THR A 61 -12.09 0.15 -4.12
N CYS A 62 -13.41 0.26 -3.94
CA CYS A 62 -14.00 1.30 -3.11
C CYS A 62 -15.25 0.83 -2.38
N SER A 63 -15.60 1.56 -1.33
CA SER A 63 -16.86 1.42 -0.62
C SER A 63 -17.27 2.76 -0.04
N ASP A 64 -18.53 3.15 -0.28
CA ASP A 64 -19.15 4.40 0.16
C ASP A 64 -18.30 5.63 -0.14
N THR A 65 -17.47 6.04 0.82
CA THR A 65 -16.66 7.24 0.77
C THR A 65 -15.15 6.98 0.83
N CYS A 66 -14.72 5.71 0.78
CA CYS A 66 -13.30 5.35 0.79
C CYS A 66 -12.91 4.49 -0.41
N GLY A 67 -11.72 4.73 -0.95
CA GLY A 67 -11.13 3.94 -2.03
C GLY A 67 -9.70 3.53 -1.72
N LEU A 68 -9.36 2.30 -2.09
CA LEU A 68 -7.99 1.77 -2.12
C LEU A 68 -7.62 1.61 -3.59
N PHE A 69 -6.63 2.36 -4.07
CA PHE A 69 -6.26 2.32 -5.48
C PHE A 69 -4.77 2.59 -5.70
N VAL A 70 -4.24 1.99 -6.76
CA VAL A 70 -2.91 2.30 -7.27
C VAL A 70 -2.94 3.57 -8.10
N SER A 71 -1.90 4.37 -7.95
CA SER A 71 -1.72 5.67 -8.60
C SER A 71 -0.27 5.80 -9.04
N GLY A 72 -0.05 6.54 -10.13
CA GLY A 72 1.26 6.66 -10.77
C GLY A 72 1.16 6.37 -12.26
N ASN A 73 2.29 6.46 -12.96
CA ASN A 73 2.35 6.29 -14.40
C ASN A 73 2.69 4.83 -14.76
N HIS A 74 1.82 4.15 -15.52
CA HIS A 74 2.01 2.75 -15.94
C HIS A 74 2.31 1.80 -14.77
N CYS A 75 1.50 1.91 -13.72
CA CYS A 75 1.65 1.11 -12.51
C CYS A 75 0.81 -0.15 -12.59
N GLU A 76 1.36 -1.25 -12.09
CA GLU A 76 0.66 -2.52 -11.95
C GLU A 76 1.00 -3.15 -10.62
N VAL A 77 -0.02 -3.58 -9.90
CA VAL A 77 0.11 -4.26 -8.61
C VAL A 77 -0.93 -5.37 -8.50
N MET A 78 -0.57 -6.45 -7.83
CA MET A 78 -1.55 -7.47 -7.45
C MET A 78 -2.40 -6.97 -6.26
N GLY A 79 -3.62 -7.48 -6.12
CA GLY A 79 -4.50 -7.16 -5.00
C GLY A 79 -3.87 -7.45 -3.63
N GLN A 80 -3.02 -8.47 -3.53
CA GLN A 80 -2.20 -8.70 -2.33
C GLN A 80 -1.38 -7.48 -1.92
N HIS A 81 -0.81 -6.73 -2.86
CA HIS A 81 -0.06 -5.52 -2.54
C HIS A 81 -0.96 -4.38 -2.06
N LEU A 82 -2.20 -4.25 -2.58
CA LEU A 82 -3.16 -3.30 -2.03
C LEU A 82 -3.53 -3.64 -0.59
N MET A 83 -3.72 -4.94 -0.30
CA MET A 83 -4.04 -5.40 1.05
C MET A 83 -2.88 -5.17 2.01
N ASP A 84 -1.65 -5.50 1.60
CA ASP A 84 -0.43 -5.24 2.37
C ASP A 84 -0.24 -3.75 2.65
N ALA A 85 -0.46 -2.89 1.65
CA ALA A 85 -0.40 -1.44 1.81
C ALA A 85 -1.43 -0.90 2.80
N TYR A 86 -2.67 -1.42 2.78
CA TYR A 86 -3.69 -1.08 3.78
C TYR A 86 -3.25 -1.44 5.18
N ASN A 87 -2.76 -2.66 5.37
CA ASN A 87 -2.29 -3.10 6.67
C ASN A 87 -1.08 -2.28 7.14
N ASP A 88 -0.15 -1.91 6.26
CA ASP A 88 1.00 -1.07 6.65
C ASP A 88 0.59 0.37 6.99
N ILE A 89 -0.36 0.96 6.25
CA ILE A 89 -0.87 2.30 6.55
C ILE A 89 -1.56 2.33 7.93
N CYS A 90 -2.38 1.32 8.22
CA CYS A 90 -3.08 1.21 9.50
C CYS A 90 -2.14 0.85 10.66
N ASN A 91 -1.23 -0.11 10.48
CA ASN A 91 -0.40 -0.65 11.57
C ASN A 91 0.92 0.10 11.77
N ARG A 92 1.60 0.53 10.70
CA ARG A 92 2.91 1.19 10.78
C ARG A 92 2.83 2.70 10.73
N GLY A 93 1.97 3.23 9.86
CA GLY A 93 1.75 4.66 9.77
C GLY A 93 1.03 5.24 10.99
N HIS A 94 0.41 4.38 11.82
CA HIS A 94 -0.57 4.78 12.85
C HIS A 94 -1.67 5.68 12.26
N CYS A 95 -1.92 5.54 10.96
CA CYS A 95 -2.96 6.29 10.29
C CYS A 95 -4.28 5.61 10.59
N SER A 96 -5.33 6.36 10.90
CA SER A 96 -6.62 5.77 11.31
C SER A 96 -7.09 4.73 10.28
N HIS A 97 -7.28 5.13 9.01
CA HIS A 97 -7.70 4.24 7.93
C HIS A 97 -7.35 4.76 6.53
N CYS A 98 -6.46 5.75 6.42
CA CYS A 98 -6.13 6.37 5.15
C CYS A 98 -4.67 6.79 5.11
N GLY A 99 -4.13 6.96 3.91
CA GLY A 99 -2.75 7.32 3.73
C GLY A 99 -2.25 6.87 2.38
N ARG A 100 -0.94 6.88 2.22
CA ARG A 100 -0.28 6.53 0.97
C ARG A 100 0.94 5.70 1.31
N LYS A 101 1.14 4.65 0.53
CA LYS A 101 2.35 3.83 0.56
C LYS A 101 3.01 3.95 -0.79
N GLN A 102 4.21 4.51 -0.82
CA GLN A 102 5.01 4.47 -2.03
C GLN A 102 5.37 3.01 -2.34
N ILE A 103 5.48 2.67 -3.61
CA ILE A 103 5.95 1.36 -4.07
C ILE A 103 7.00 1.60 -5.15
N ALA A 104 7.72 0.55 -5.52
CA ALA A 104 8.80 0.66 -6.50
C ALA A 104 8.34 1.30 -7.82
N ASN A 105 9.27 1.91 -8.56
CA ASN A 105 9.05 2.52 -9.87
C ASN A 105 8.13 3.76 -9.87
N GLY A 106 8.03 4.49 -8.75
CA GLY A 106 7.24 5.73 -8.68
C GLY A 106 5.73 5.49 -8.61
N CYS A 107 5.33 4.24 -8.41
CA CYS A 107 3.96 3.86 -8.13
C CYS A 107 3.62 4.18 -6.68
N THR A 108 2.34 4.37 -6.39
CA THR A 108 1.87 4.65 -5.03
C THR A 108 0.51 4.02 -4.84
N ILE A 109 0.34 3.27 -3.75
CA ILE A 109 -0.97 2.81 -3.33
C ILE A 109 -1.54 3.88 -2.39
N LYS A 110 -2.75 4.34 -2.70
CA LYS A 110 -3.44 5.39 -1.97
C LYS A 110 -4.71 4.85 -1.37
N ILE A 111 -4.96 5.25 -0.14
CA ILE A 111 -6.19 5.01 0.59
C ILE A 111 -6.71 6.38 0.94
N ASP A 112 -7.73 6.84 0.22
CA ASP A 112 -8.23 8.20 0.35
C ASP A 112 -9.75 8.23 0.31
N ARG A 113 -10.29 9.36 0.73
CA ARG A 113 -11.70 9.65 0.59
C ARG A 113 -12.03 9.80 -0.88
N MET A 114 -13.11 9.15 -1.30
CA MET A 114 -13.73 9.39 -2.60
C MET A 114 -15.13 9.96 -2.41
N THR A 115 -15.58 10.76 -3.37
CA THR A 115 -16.95 11.32 -3.39
C THR A 115 -17.97 10.35 -3.98
N GLY A 116 -17.51 9.24 -4.56
CA GLY A 116 -18.34 8.16 -5.08
C GLY A 116 -17.50 6.94 -5.43
N CYS A 117 -18.11 5.78 -5.19
CA CYS A 117 -17.76 4.46 -5.68
C CYS A 117 -18.93 4.00 -6.57
#